data_AF-A0A2G5SFH7-F1
#
_entry.id   AF-A0A2G5SFH7-F1
#
_cell.length_a   1.000
_cell.length_b   1.000
_cell.length_c   1.000
_cell.angle_alpha   90.00
_cell.angle_beta   90.00
_cell.angle_gamma   90.00
#
_symmetry.space_group_name_H-M   'P 1'
#
loop_
_entity.id
_entity.type
_entity.pdbx_description
1 polymer ?
#
loop_
_entity_poly.entity_id
_entity_poly.type
_entity_poly.pdbx_seq_one_letter_code
_entity_poly.pdbx_strand_id
1 'polypeptide(L)'
;MTEEMWRDFSSWVAKPSVTAVAEQHLLHPLSRIEPEKKIYLAEEYNLPNLMERCLQEMDCLIKIRKLHKSKYFEKLSDKTKVLILYCVILSYIIYV
;
A
#
# COMPACT_ATOMS: atom_id res chain seq x y z
N MET A 1 -3.11 -16.43 -5.63
CA MET A 1 -4.02 -15.90 -4.59
C MET A 1 -5.33 -15.53 -5.28
N THR A 2 -6.38 -16.32 -5.10
CA THR A 2 -7.70 -16.15 -5.75
C THR A 2 -8.62 -15.23 -4.93
N GLU A 3 -9.61 -14.61 -5.58
CA GLU A 3 -10.57 -13.65 -4.99
C GLU A 3 -11.41 -14.25 -3.83
N GLU A 4 -11.64 -15.57 -3.81
CA GLU A 4 -12.34 -16.25 -2.71
C GLU A 4 -11.58 -16.20 -1.38
N MET A 5 -10.26 -16.41 -1.38
CA MET A 5 -9.47 -16.30 -0.15
C MET A 5 -9.49 -14.88 0.42
N TRP A 6 -9.66 -13.86 -0.42
CA TRP A 6 -9.73 -12.47 0.04
C TRP A 6 -11.09 -12.12 0.66
N ARG A 7 -12.17 -12.77 0.24
CA ARG A 7 -13.48 -12.67 0.89
C ARG A 7 -13.49 -13.32 2.28
N ASP A 8 -12.82 -14.47 2.41
CA ASP A 8 -12.65 -15.09 3.72
C ASP A 8 -11.72 -14.25 4.61
N PHE A 9 -10.69 -13.64 4.02
CA PHE A 9 -9.77 -12.72 4.68
C PHE A 9 -10.46 -11.48 5.25
N SER A 10 -11.37 -10.83 4.49
CA SER A 10 -12.13 -9.67 4.99
C SER A 10 -13.06 -10.01 6.16
N SER A 11 -13.57 -11.25 6.25
CA SER A 11 -14.28 -11.73 7.44
C SER A 11 -13.37 -11.93 8.66
N TRP A 12 -12.08 -12.23 8.43
CA TRP A 12 -11.07 -12.44 9.48
C TRP A 12 -10.38 -11.16 9.94
N VAL A 13 -10.43 -10.06 9.18
CA VAL A 13 -9.83 -8.76 9.52
C VAL A 13 -10.36 -8.17 10.83
N ALA A 14 -11.52 -8.63 11.31
CA ALA A 14 -12.01 -8.34 12.66
C ALA A 14 -11.13 -8.94 13.80
N LYS A 15 -10.20 -9.83 13.49
CA LYS A 15 -9.25 -10.44 14.44
C LYS A 15 -7.85 -9.79 14.30
N PRO A 16 -7.36 -9.08 15.32
CA PRO A 16 -6.07 -8.39 15.29
C PRO A 16 -4.86 -9.30 14.99
N SER A 17 -4.95 -10.58 15.34
CA SER A 17 -3.86 -11.54 15.09
C SER A 17 -3.67 -11.88 13.61
N VAL A 18 -4.75 -11.86 12.83
CA VAL A 18 -4.72 -12.20 11.40
C VAL A 18 -4.18 -11.03 10.58
N THR A 19 -4.59 -9.80 10.92
CA THR A 19 -4.09 -8.59 10.27
C THR A 19 -2.58 -8.44 10.49
N ALA A 20 -2.09 -8.68 11.70
CA ALA A 20 -0.65 -8.65 11.99
C ALA A 20 0.17 -9.64 11.15
N VAL A 21 -0.30 -10.89 11.03
CA VAL A 21 0.40 -11.93 10.24
C VAL A 21 0.39 -11.59 8.74
N ALA A 22 -0.74 -11.10 8.22
CA ALA A 22 -0.83 -10.70 6.83
C ALA A 22 0.02 -9.47 6.52
N GLU A 23 0.01 -8.48 7.42
CA GLU A 23 0.85 -7.30 7.32
C GLU A 23 2.34 -7.69 7.30
N GLN A 24 2.77 -8.58 8.19
CA GLN A 24 4.13 -9.11 8.20
C GLN A 24 4.48 -9.86 6.90
N HIS A 25 3.55 -10.65 6.36
CA HIS A 25 3.76 -11.34 5.08
C HIS A 25 3.87 -10.36 3.89
N LEU A 26 3.07 -9.29 3.90
CA LEU A 26 3.09 -8.25 2.87
C LEU A 26 4.34 -7.39 2.94
N LEU A 27 4.85 -7.12 4.14
CA LEU A 27 6.13 -6.44 4.37
C LEU A 27 7.33 -7.28 3.92
N HIS A 28 7.19 -8.61 3.86
CA HIS A 28 8.30 -9.48 3.50
C HIS A 28 8.79 -9.22 2.05
N PRO A 29 10.11 -9.08 1.81
CA PRO A 29 10.67 -8.78 0.47
C PRO A 29 10.37 -9.85 -0.58
N LEU A 30 10.22 -11.11 -0.17
CA LEU A 30 9.85 -12.23 -1.05
C LEU A 30 8.35 -12.28 -1.39
N SER A 31 7.56 -11.35 -0.85
CA SER A 31 6.15 -11.25 -1.21
C SER A 31 6.04 -10.94 -2.70
N ARG A 32 5.44 -11.86 -3.46
CA ARG A 32 5.24 -11.74 -4.92
C ARG A 32 4.17 -10.71 -5.30
N ILE A 33 3.79 -9.84 -4.37
CA ILE A 33 2.75 -8.83 -4.55
C ILE A 33 3.41 -7.54 -5.02
N GLU A 34 2.88 -7.00 -6.11
CA GLU A 34 3.33 -5.74 -6.68
C GLU A 34 3.25 -4.60 -5.65
N PRO A 35 4.25 -3.71 -5.57
CA PRO A 35 4.24 -2.58 -4.63
C PRO A 35 2.97 -1.74 -4.71
N GLU A 36 2.46 -1.52 -5.92
CA GLU A 36 1.23 -0.75 -6.17
C GLU A 36 0.01 -1.43 -5.55
N LYS A 37 -0.04 -2.76 -5.61
CA LYS A 37 -1.08 -3.56 -4.99
C LYS A 37 -0.96 -3.55 -3.47
N LYS A 38 0.26 -3.53 -2.91
CA LYS A 38 0.46 -3.44 -1.44
C LYS A 38 -0.12 -2.16 -0.85
N ILE A 39 0.02 -1.03 -1.55
CA ILE A 39 -0.55 0.26 -1.12
C ILE A 39 -2.08 0.20 -1.08
N TYR A 40 -2.68 -0.37 -2.13
CA TYR A 40 -4.13 -0.56 -2.16
C TYR A 40 -4.61 -1.49 -1.03
N LEU A 41 -3.93 -2.61 -0.80
CA LEU A 41 -4.25 -3.52 0.30
C LEU A 41 -4.08 -2.85 1.68
N ALA A 42 -3.07 -1.99 1.82
CA ALA A 42 -2.82 -1.28 3.07
C ALA A 42 -3.96 -0.30 3.40
N GLU A 43 -4.50 0.39 2.40
CA GLU A 43 -5.67 1.26 2.56
C GLU A 43 -6.94 0.45 2.81
N GLU A 44 -7.25 -0.52 1.95
CA GLU A 44 -8.48 -1.32 2.01
C GLU A 44 -8.67 -2.02 3.36
N TYR A 45 -7.58 -2.56 3.91
CA TYR A 45 -7.61 -3.34 5.15
C TYR A 45 -7.12 -2.56 6.37
N ASN A 46 -6.90 -1.25 6.26
CA ASN A 46 -6.35 -0.40 7.32
C ASN A 46 -5.09 -1.03 7.99
N LEU A 47 -4.07 -1.33 7.18
CA LEU A 47 -2.79 -1.90 7.64
C LEU A 47 -1.74 -0.79 7.73
N PRO A 48 -1.59 -0.13 8.90
CA PRO A 48 -0.81 1.10 9.02
C PRO A 48 0.70 0.90 8.84
N ASN A 49 1.28 -0.22 9.31
CA ASN A 49 2.73 -0.47 9.17
C ASN A 49 3.08 -0.76 7.71
N LEU A 50 2.21 -1.46 6.99
CA LEU A 50 2.38 -1.66 5.55
C LEU A 50 2.28 -0.34 4.79
N MET A 51 1.31 0.51 5.13
CA MET A 51 1.16 1.81 4.49
C MET A 51 2.40 2.68 4.71
N GLU A 52 2.86 2.79 5.96
CA GLU A 52 4.07 3.55 6.30
C GLU A 52 5.28 3.06 5.50
N ARG A 53 5.47 1.74 5.43
CA ARG A 53 6.59 1.16 4.67
C ARG A 53 6.50 1.47 3.19
N CYS A 54 5.31 1.34 2.61
CA CYS A 54 5.10 1.66 1.20
C CYS A 54 5.35 3.15 0.90
N LEU A 55 4.97 4.06 1.79
CA LEU A 55 5.22 5.50 1.64
C LEU A 55 6.71 5.85 1.79
N GLN A 56 7.43 5.21 2.71
CA GLN A 56 8.90 5.34 2.81
C GLN A 56 9.59 4.86 1.52
N GLU A 57 9.09 3.78 0.93
CA GLU A 57 9.60 3.24 -0.33
C GLU A 57 9.15 4.04 -1.56
N MET A 58 8.27 5.04 -1.44
CA MET A 58 7.81 5.89 -2.56
C MET A 58 8.73 7.06 -2.90
N ASP A 59 9.94 7.07 -2.35
CA ASP A 59 10.99 8.08 -2.48
C ASP A 59 11.36 8.55 -3.90
N CYS A 60 11.02 7.79 -4.95
CA CYS A 60 11.39 8.13 -6.31
C CYS A 60 10.20 8.23 -7.28
N LEU A 61 10.21 9.31 -8.10
CA LEU A 61 9.22 9.62 -9.13
C LEU A 61 8.89 8.43 -10.06
N ILE A 62 9.85 7.51 -10.27
CA ILE A 62 9.65 6.30 -11.06
C ILE A 62 8.56 5.40 -10.45
N LYS A 63 8.59 5.19 -9.12
CA LYS A 63 7.62 4.34 -8.41
C LYS A 63 6.24 4.99 -8.39
N ILE A 64 6.17 6.30 -8.17
CA ILE A 64 4.90 7.06 -8.25
C ILE A 64 4.31 7.00 -9.65
N ARG A 65 5.12 7.16 -10.71
CA ARG A 65 4.66 7.01 -12.09
C ARG A 65 4.12 5.60 -12.37
N LYS A 66 4.76 4.57 -11.81
CA LYS A 66 4.31 3.19 -11.95
C LYS A 66 2.99 2.96 -11.21
N LEU A 67 2.84 3.50 -10.00
CA LEU A 67 1.58 3.50 -9.27
C LEU A 67 0.48 4.21 -10.06
N HIS A 68 0.73 5.43 -10.54
CA HIS A 68 -0.25 6.23 -11.29
C HIS A 68 -0.74 5.51 -12.56
N LYS A 69 0.11 4.70 -13.20
CA LYS A 69 -0.26 3.88 -14.36
C LYS A 69 -0.97 2.58 -13.99
N SER A 70 -0.98 2.20 -12.72
CA SER A 70 -1.60 0.97 -12.26
C SER A 70 -3.10 1.13 -12.11
N LYS A 71 -3.83 0.04 -12.33
CA LYS A 71 -5.28 -0.06 -12.05
C LYS A 71 -5.66 0.16 -10.58
N TYR A 72 -4.68 0.17 -9.67
CA TYR A 72 -4.91 0.34 -8.24
C TYR A 72 -5.03 1.81 -7.87
N PHE A 73 -4.38 2.72 -8.60
CA PHE A 73 -4.41 4.15 -8.28
C PHE A 73 -5.82 4.75 -8.36
N GLU A 74 -6.61 4.33 -9.34
CA GLU A 74 -8.02 4.75 -9.45
C GLU A 74 -8.87 4.27 -8.28
N LYS A 75 -8.52 3.12 -7.68
CA LYS A 75 -9.22 2.53 -6.53
C LYS A 75 -8.85 3.17 -5.19
N LEU A 76 -7.75 3.92 -5.14
CA LEU A 76 -7.34 4.61 -3.92
C LEU A 76 -8.28 5.76 -3.60
N SER A 77 -8.47 6.02 -2.31
CA SER A 77 -9.21 7.21 -1.88
C SER A 77 -8.46 8.50 -2.20
N ASP A 78 -9.18 9.61 -2.30
CA ASP A 78 -8.57 10.93 -2.50
C ASP A 78 -7.62 11.29 -1.35
N LYS A 79 -7.91 10.85 -0.12
CA LYS A 79 -7.02 11.03 1.03
C LYS A 79 -5.66 10.39 0.80
N THR A 80 -5.62 9.16 0.32
CA THR A 80 -4.36 8.43 0.06
C THR A 80 -3.63 9.01 -1.14
N LYS A 81 -4.34 9.44 -2.19
CA LYS A 81 -3.73 10.17 -3.31
C LYS A 81 -3.05 11.47 -2.86
N VAL A 82 -3.68 12.22 -1.95
CA VAL A 82 -3.10 13.43 -1.35
C VAL A 82 -1.87 13.11 -0.50
N LEU A 83 -1.90 12.04 0.30
CA LEU A 83 -0.73 11.59 1.07
C LEU A 83 0.46 11.27 0.18
N ILE A 84 0.22 10.52 -0.91
CA ILE A 84 1.26 10.20 -1.89
C ILE A 84 1.82 11.48 -2.51
N LEU A 85 0.96 12.41 -2.93
CA LEU A 85 1.38 13.69 -3.50
C LEU A 85 2.23 14.51 -2.49
N TYR A 86 1.82 14.54 -1.23
CA TYR A 86 2.54 15.21 -0.16
C TYR A 86 3.95 14.62 0.05
N CYS A 87 4.09 13.29 0.00
CA CYS A 87 5.40 12.63 0.03
C CYS A 87 6.31 13.06 -1.12
N VAL A 88 5.77 13.24 -2.33
CA VAL A 88 6.54 13.73 -3.50
C VAL A 88 6.97 15.17 -3.34
N ILE A 89 6.08 16.02 -2.85
CA ILE A 89 6.37 17.44 -2.67
C ILE A 89 7.46 17.61 -1.59
N LEU A 90 7.36 16.87 -0.48
CA LEU A 90 8.39 16.88 0.56
C LEU A 90 9.75 16.39 0.05
N SER A 91 9.80 15.33 -0.75
CA SER A 91 11.07 14.86 -1.32
C SER A 91 11.66 15.85 -2.34
N TYR A 92 10.86 16.71 -2.95
CA TYR A 92 11.36 17.77 -3.81
C TYR A 92 11.83 19.01 -3.03
N ILE A 93 11.10 19.42 -2.00
CA ILE A 93 11.43 20.61 -1.19
C ILE A 93 12.65 20.39 -0.28
N ILE A 94 12.85 19.18 0.25
CA ILE A 94 13.99 18.89 1.15
C ILE A 94 15.32 18.79 0.38
N TYR A 95 15.28 18.42 -0.90
CA TYR A 95 16.47 18.13 -1.71
C TYR A 95 16.81 19.24 -2.73
N VAL A 96 16.13 20.39 -2.67
CA VAL A 96 16.40 21.63 -3.44
C VAL A 96 16.75 22.75 -2.47
#